data_AF-A0A960QV87-F1
#
_entry.id   AF-A0A960QV87-F1
#
_cell.length_a   1.000
_cell.length_b   1.000
_cell.length_c   1.000
_cell.angle_alpha   90.00
_cell.angle_beta   90.00
_cell.angle_gamma   90.00
#
_symmetry.space_group_name_H-M   'P 1'
#
loop_
_entity.id
_entity.type
_entity.pdbx_description
1 polymer ?
#
loop_
_entity_poly.entity_id
_entity_poly.type
_entity_poly.pdbx_seq_one_letter_code
_entity_poly.pdbx_strand_id
1 'polypeptide(L)'
;MSSPSQESHVAIIGGGFSGILTAVNLVRLSRQPLRITLINHARPAGRGIAYGTRRPEHLLNVAARNMSAFPDWPDHFVRWLRTRSEYDSVPDHELREKFIPRMTYGDYLRG
;
A
#
# COMPACT_ATOMS: atom_id res chain seq x y z
N MET A 1 -41.54 9.38 0.37
CA MET A 1 -40.78 8.49 1.27
C MET A 1 -39.53 8.08 0.52
N SER A 2 -38.36 8.61 0.89
CA SER A 2 -37.09 8.26 0.26
C SER A 2 -36.70 6.86 0.73
N SER A 3 -36.48 5.91 -0.19
CA SER A 3 -35.96 4.58 0.14
C SER A 3 -34.67 4.73 0.95
N PRO A 4 -34.44 3.93 2.00
CA PRO A 4 -33.16 3.95 2.69
C PRO A 4 -32.07 3.69 1.65
N SER A 5 -31.09 4.60 1.54
CA SER A 5 -29.93 4.39 0.69
C SER A 5 -29.28 3.09 1.14
N GLN A 6 -29.43 2.01 0.36
CA GLN A 6 -28.77 0.76 0.67
C GLN A 6 -27.26 1.03 0.66
N GLU A 7 -26.65 0.95 1.83
CA GLU A 7 -25.20 1.00 1.96
C GLU A 7 -24.64 -0.16 1.13
N SER A 8 -23.85 0.15 0.12
CA SER A 8 -23.22 -0.89 -0.69
C SER A 8 -22.19 -1.63 0.17
N HIS A 9 -22.23 -2.96 0.18
CA HIS A 9 -21.29 -3.78 0.96
C HIS A 9 -20.39 -4.60 0.03
N VAL A 10 -19.08 -4.37 0.12
CA VAL A 10 -18.05 -5.08 -0.63
C VAL A 10 -17.25 -6.01 0.27
N ALA A 11 -17.18 -7.29 -0.07
CA ALA A 11 -16.30 -8.25 0.58
C ALA A 11 -15.04 -8.49 -0.29
N ILE A 12 -13.86 -8.39 0.31
CA ILE A 12 -12.55 -8.61 -0.34
C ILE A 12 -11.91 -9.84 0.29
N ILE A 13 -11.68 -10.88 -0.51
CA ILE A 13 -11.00 -12.11 -0.07
C ILE A 13 -9.51 -12.00 -0.41
N GLY A 14 -8.67 -11.95 0.62
CA GLY A 14 -7.21 -11.84 0.53
C GLY A 14 -6.70 -10.51 1.08
N GLY A 15 -6.13 -10.51 2.29
CA GLY A 15 -5.56 -9.32 2.96
C GLY A 15 -4.11 -9.01 2.58
N GLY A 16 -3.68 -9.43 1.39
CA GLY A 16 -2.40 -9.08 0.80
C GLY A 16 -2.42 -7.69 0.17
N PHE A 17 -1.35 -7.35 -0.56
CA PHE A 17 -1.18 -6.05 -1.21
C PHE A 17 -2.39 -5.64 -2.06
N SER A 18 -2.79 -6.49 -3.01
CA SER A 18 -3.88 -6.17 -3.93
C SER A 18 -5.20 -5.95 -3.20
N GLY A 19 -5.55 -6.79 -2.22
CA GLY A 19 -6.81 -6.63 -1.47
C GLY A 19 -6.84 -5.35 -0.63
N ILE A 20 -5.71 -4.99 -0.03
CA ILE A 20 -5.57 -3.74 0.73
C ILE A 20 -5.65 -2.54 -0.21
N LEU A 21 -4.95 -2.56 -1.34
CA LEU A 21 -4.96 -1.45 -2.27
C LEU A 21 -6.33 -1.28 -2.95
N THR A 22 -7.05 -2.38 -3.20
CA THR A 22 -8.45 -2.35 -3.61
C THR A 22 -9.32 -1.69 -2.53
N ALA A 23 -9.18 -2.10 -1.26
CA ALA A 23 -9.94 -1.49 -0.16
C ALA A 23 -9.69 0.02 -0.04
N VAL A 24 -8.41 0.44 -0.09
CA VAL A 24 -8.02 1.86 -0.03
C VAL A 24 -8.62 2.64 -1.19
N ASN A 25 -8.54 2.13 -2.42
CA ASN A 25 -9.12 2.82 -3.57
C ASN A 25 -10.65 2.86 -3.55
N LEU A 26 -11.31 1.81 -3.06
CA LEU A 26 -12.77 1.84 -2.84
C LEU A 26 -13.17 2.95 -1.86
N VAL A 27 -12.46 3.10 -0.75
CA VAL A 27 -12.70 4.20 0.21
C VAL A 27 -12.44 5.57 -0.43
N ARG A 28 -11.32 5.73 -1.16
CA ARG A 28 -10.93 7.01 -1.77
C ARG A 28 -11.88 7.46 -2.89
N LEU A 29 -12.40 6.53 -3.67
CA LEU A 29 -13.14 6.82 -4.89
C LEU A 29 -14.67 6.74 -4.71
N SER A 30 -15.16 6.13 -3.62
CA SER A 30 -16.60 6.03 -3.38
C SER A 30 -17.21 7.41 -3.08
N ARG A 31 -18.33 7.72 -3.74
CA ARG A 31 -19.13 8.93 -3.49
C ARG A 31 -20.31 8.68 -2.54
N GLN A 32 -20.49 7.45 -2.10
CA GLN A 32 -21.57 7.03 -1.20
C GLN A 32 -21.01 6.19 -0.04
N PRO A 33 -21.73 6.10 1.10
CA PRO A 33 -21.34 5.21 2.19
C PRO A 33 -21.13 3.77 1.69
N LEU A 34 -19.99 3.19 2.05
CA LEU A 34 -19.56 1.88 1.62
C LEU A 34 -19.07 1.08 2.84
N ARG A 35 -19.68 -0.08 3.06
CA ARG A 35 -19.15 -1.07 4.00
C ARG A 35 -18.14 -1.94 3.28
N ILE A 36 -16.95 -2.13 3.87
CA ILE A 36 -15.91 -3.01 3.32
C ILE A 36 -15.57 -4.09 4.36
N THR A 37 -15.67 -5.36 3.98
CA THR A 37 -15.17 -6.49 4.78
C THR A 37 -13.94 -7.09 4.12
N LEU A 38 -12.79 -7.02 4.78
CA LEU A 38 -11.56 -7.69 4.35
C LEU A 38 -11.41 -9.05 5.05
N ILE A 39 -11.39 -10.13 4.27
CA ILE A 39 -11.28 -11.51 4.76
C ILE A 39 -9.86 -12.00 4.45
N ASN A 40 -9.12 -12.47 5.45
CA ASN A 40 -7.73 -12.92 5.26
C ASN A 40 -7.38 -14.08 6.21
N HIS A 41 -6.59 -15.04 5.73
CA HIS A 41 -6.21 -16.23 6.47
C HIS A 41 -4.98 -16.04 7.38
N ALA A 42 -4.05 -15.12 7.05
CA ALA A 42 -2.78 -14.96 7.78
C ALA A 42 -2.60 -13.54 8.37
N ARG A 43 -2.29 -13.45 9.68
CA ARG A 43 -1.90 -12.18 10.34
C ARG A 43 -0.41 -11.88 10.09
N PRO A 44 0.00 -10.61 9.95
CA PRO A 44 -0.81 -9.38 9.95
C PRO A 44 -1.36 -9.04 8.56
N ALA A 45 -2.57 -8.46 8.50
CA ALA A 45 -3.08 -7.83 7.26
C ALA A 45 -2.17 -6.68 6.80
N GLY A 46 -2.23 -6.31 5.52
CA GLY A 46 -1.49 -5.15 4.98
C GLY A 46 -0.26 -5.51 4.15
N ARG A 47 0.51 -6.53 4.59
CA ARG A 47 1.78 -6.88 3.93
C ARG A 47 1.66 -8.02 2.91
N GLY A 48 0.66 -8.88 3.07
CA GLY A 48 0.64 -10.17 2.36
C GLY A 48 1.91 -11.00 2.60
N ILE A 49 2.09 -12.08 1.85
CA ILE A 49 3.31 -12.92 1.94
C ILE A 49 4.54 -12.14 1.44
N ALA A 50 4.38 -11.38 0.35
CA ALA A 50 5.50 -10.72 -0.32
C ALA A 50 6.18 -9.62 0.51
N TYR A 51 5.40 -8.80 1.24
CA TYR A 51 5.94 -7.70 2.05
C TYR A 51 5.98 -8.00 3.54
N GLY A 52 5.56 -9.21 3.95
CA GLY A 52 5.56 -9.69 5.33
C GLY A 52 6.91 -10.23 5.81
N THR A 53 7.86 -10.38 4.88
CA THR A 53 9.19 -10.87 5.19
C THR A 53 9.96 -9.92 6.12
N ARG A 54 10.83 -10.49 6.96
CA ARG A 54 11.68 -9.74 7.92
C ARG A 54 13.14 -9.65 7.49
N ARG A 55 13.45 -10.15 6.29
CA ARG A 55 14.81 -10.22 5.77
C ARG A 55 15.11 -8.99 4.90
N PRO A 56 16.10 -8.15 5.26
CA PRO A 56 16.42 -6.93 4.51
C PRO A 56 16.91 -7.22 3.08
N GLU A 57 17.47 -8.41 2.82
CA GLU A 57 17.93 -8.86 1.51
C GLU A 57 16.78 -9.16 0.52
N HIS A 58 15.54 -9.25 0.99
CA HIS A 58 14.39 -9.41 0.10
C HIS A 58 13.98 -8.05 -0.45
N LEU A 59 14.56 -7.68 -1.59
CA LEU A 59 14.30 -6.40 -2.26
C LEU A 59 13.03 -6.46 -3.12
N LEU A 60 12.46 -5.28 -3.37
CA LEU A 60 11.48 -5.08 -4.44
C LEU A 60 12.09 -5.48 -5.78
N ASN A 61 11.25 -5.90 -6.72
CA ASN A 61 11.69 -6.24 -8.08
C ASN A 61 11.64 -5.03 -9.03
N VAL A 62 11.22 -3.88 -8.52
CA VAL A 62 11.03 -2.64 -9.27
C VAL A 62 11.64 -1.50 -8.46
N ALA A 63 12.24 -0.54 -9.15
CA ALA A 63 12.84 0.65 -8.53
C ALA A 63 11.80 1.54 -7.83
N ALA A 64 12.25 2.28 -6.81
CA ALA A 64 11.40 3.10 -5.95
C ALA A 64 10.50 4.08 -6.72
N ARG A 65 10.98 4.67 -7.83
CA ARG A 65 10.20 5.61 -8.66
C ARG A 65 8.88 5.03 -9.21
N ASN A 66 8.77 3.71 -9.34
CA ASN A 66 7.62 3.04 -9.93
C ASN A 66 6.75 2.30 -8.89
N MET A 67 6.98 2.54 -7.60
CA MET A 67 6.39 1.74 -6.52
C MET A 67 5.33 2.49 -5.71
N SER A 68 4.87 3.66 -6.15
CA SER A 68 3.77 4.35 -5.47
C SER A 68 2.51 3.48 -5.40
N ALA A 69 1.93 3.40 -4.21
CA ALA A 69 0.61 2.82 -3.99
C ALA A 69 -0.52 3.69 -4.58
N PHE A 70 -0.24 4.95 -4.92
CA PHE A 70 -1.22 5.91 -5.41
C PHE A 70 -0.86 6.31 -6.84
N PRO A 71 -1.56 5.80 -7.86
CA PRO A 71 -1.27 6.10 -9.26
C PRO A 71 -1.29 7.61 -9.56
N ASP A 72 -2.20 8.35 -8.92
CA ASP A 72 -2.31 9.80 -9.09
C ASP A 72 -1.13 10.56 -8.49
N TRP A 73 -0.41 9.95 -7.54
CA TRP A 73 0.75 10.52 -6.85
C TRP A 73 1.97 9.61 -7.05
N PRO A 74 2.57 9.59 -8.25
CA PRO A 74 3.65 8.66 -8.60
C PRO A 74 4.90 8.81 -7.72
N ASP A 75 5.15 10.00 -7.18
CA ASP A 75 6.28 10.27 -6.29
C ASP A 75 5.98 9.98 -4.81
N HIS A 76 4.77 9.55 -4.45
CA HIS A 76 4.37 9.42 -3.05
C HIS A 76 5.28 8.48 -2.25
N PHE A 77 5.68 7.34 -2.83
CA PHE A 77 6.59 6.42 -2.17
C PHE A 77 8.00 7.00 -1.99
N VAL A 78 8.55 7.68 -3.00
CA VAL A 78 9.87 8.33 -2.91
C VAL A 78 9.86 9.43 -1.85
N ARG A 79 8.79 10.23 -1.78
CA ARG A 79 8.62 11.26 -0.75
C ARG A 79 8.46 10.66 0.65
N TRP A 80 7.77 9.53 0.78
CA TRP A 80 7.68 8.80 2.04
C TRP A 80 9.04 8.24 2.47
N LEU A 81 9.87 7.74 1.54
CA LEU A 81 11.22 7.30 1.88
C LEU A 81 12.07 8.43 2.49
N ARG A 82 11.89 9.68 2.03
CA ARG A 82 12.59 10.85 2.56
C ARG A 82 12.29 11.16 4.02
N THR A 83 11.16 10.70 4.56
CA THR A 83 10.85 10.90 5.97
C THR A 83 11.59 9.93 6.88
N ARG A 84 12.31 8.96 6.30
CA ARG A 84 13.09 7.96 7.04
C ARG A 84 14.57 8.33 7.07
N SER A 85 15.15 8.30 8.26
CA SER A 85 16.57 8.57 8.53
C SER A 85 17.53 7.80 7.63
N GLU A 86 17.17 6.58 7.25
CA GLU A 86 17.99 5.67 6.44
C GLU A 86 18.13 6.14 4.98
N TYR A 87 17.24 7.02 4.50
CA TYR A 87 17.21 7.49 3.12
C TYR A 87 17.31 9.01 2.98
N ASP A 88 17.28 9.76 4.09
CA ASP A 88 17.27 11.23 4.08
C ASP A 88 18.47 11.82 3.32
N SER A 89 19.68 11.29 3.55
CA SER A 89 20.92 11.75 2.93
C SER A 89 21.21 11.21 1.53
N VAL A 90 20.41 10.27 1.02
CA VAL A 90 20.64 9.64 -0.29
C VAL A 90 20.30 10.64 -1.41
N PRO A 91 21.15 10.90 -2.41
CA PRO A 91 20.78 11.78 -3.53
C PRO A 91 19.50 11.34 -4.25
N ASP A 92 18.68 12.28 -4.73
CA ASP A 92 17.34 11.96 -5.28
C ASP A 92 17.35 11.03 -6.48
N HIS A 93 18.26 11.28 -7.42
CA HIS A 93 18.45 10.42 -8.57
C HIS A 93 18.82 8.98 -8.16
N GLU A 94 19.64 8.81 -7.11
CA GLU A 94 19.97 7.49 -6.59
C GLU A 94 18.79 6.83 -5.87
N LEU A 95 18.07 7.58 -5.02
CA LEU A 95 16.94 7.04 -4.25
C LEU A 95 15.85 6.51 -5.17
N ARG A 96 15.57 7.21 -6.28
CA ARG A 96 14.59 6.82 -7.29
C ARG A 96 14.92 5.51 -8.02
N GLU A 97 16.20 5.19 -8.16
CA GLU A 97 16.70 3.97 -8.82
C GLU A 97 16.92 2.80 -7.86
N LYS A 98 16.85 3.01 -6.54
CA LYS A 98 17.04 1.95 -5.55
C LYS A 98 15.91 0.92 -5.54
N PHE A 99 16.29 -0.34 -5.38
CA PHE A 99 15.40 -1.45 -5.05
C PHE A 99 15.31 -1.56 -3.53
N ILE A 100 14.19 -1.10 -2.96
CA ILE A 100 14.01 -0.98 -1.51
C ILE A 100 13.65 -2.35 -0.91
N PRO A 101 14.05 -2.67 0.33
CA PRO A 101 13.60 -3.88 1.01
C PRO A 101 12.06 -3.99 1.04
N ARG A 102 11.54 -5.18 0.76
CA ARG A 102 10.10 -5.49 0.79
C ARG A 102 9.47 -5.20 2.14
N MET A 103 10.22 -5.36 3.23
CA MET A 103 9.77 -5.02 4.58
C MET A 103 9.52 -3.52 4.74
N THR A 104 10.40 -2.68 4.20
CA THR A 104 10.26 -1.22 4.21
C THR A 104 9.06 -0.78 3.38
N TYR A 105 8.85 -1.41 2.22
CA TYR A 105 7.62 -1.19 1.46
C TYR A 105 6.37 -1.64 2.24
N GLY A 106 6.48 -2.73 3.00
CA GLY A 106 5.45 -3.18 3.92
C GLY A 106 5.14 -2.22 5.06
N ASP A 107 6.07 -1.33 5.43
CA ASP A 107 5.81 -0.23 6.39
C ASP A 107 5.08 0.91 5.71
N TYR A 108 5.50 1.29 4.50
CA TYR A 108 4.84 2.30 3.68
C TYR A 108 3.34 2.04 3.49
N LEU A 109 2.96 0.77 3.34
CA LEU A 109 1.55 0.38 3.16
C LEU A 109 0.71 0.41 4.44
N ARG A 110 1.32 0.59 5.62
CA ARG A 110 0.60 0.60 6.91
C ARG A 110 0.16 1.99 7.36
N GLY A 111 0.76 3.05 6.80
CA GLY A 111 0.61 4.42 7.30
C GLY A 111 1.68 4.73 8.34
#